data_AF-A0A8E7JLZ5-F1
#
_entry.id   AF-A0A8E7JLZ5-F1
#
_cell.length_a   1.000
_cell.length_b   1.000
_cell.length_c   1.000
_cell.angle_alpha   90.00
_cell.angle_beta   90.00
_cell.angle_gamma   90.00
#
_symmetry.space_group_name_H-M   'P 1'
#
loop_
_entity.id
_entity.type
_entity.pdbx_description
1 polymer ?
#
loop_
_entity_poly.entity_id
_entity_poly.type
_entity_poly.pdbx_seq_one_letter_code
_entity_poly.pdbx_strand_id
1 'polypeptide(L)' 'MSQYKIEKRTKYATDGSIISTVWDVYHEDGRVAESDLVSKEKAQEMVEAYETMDVLSELKLPPHHKSDSKP' A
#
# COMPACT_ATOMS: atom_id res chain seq x y z
N MET A 1 -11.69 2.10 -6.51
CA MET A 1 -10.33 2.62 -6.75
C MET A 1 -9.41 1.89 -5.78
N SER A 2 -8.17 1.59 -6.16
CA SER A 2 -7.19 0.98 -5.24
C SER A 2 -7.00 1.87 -4.02
N GLN A 3 -6.94 1.28 -2.82
CA GLN A 3 -6.65 2.00 -1.57
C GLN A 3 -5.16 2.38 -1.45
N TYR A 4 -4.36 1.96 -2.43
CA TYR A 4 -2.93 2.18 -2.49
C TYR A 4 -2.55 3.10 -3.65
N LYS A 5 -1.53 3.92 -3.43
CA LYS A 5 -0.95 4.83 -4.41
C LYS A 5 0.50 4.49 -4.64
N ILE A 6 0.88 4.32 -5.90
CA ILE A 6 2.27 4.12 -6.30
C ILE A 6 2.86 5.46 -6.77
N GLU A 7 3.98 5.88 -6.19
CA GLU A 7 4.72 7.06 -6.63
C GLU A 7 6.16 6.72 -7.02
N LYS A 8 6.66 7.43 -8.03
CA LYS A 8 8.05 7.33 -8.48
C LYS A 8 8.89 8.37 -7.75
N ARG A 9 9.98 7.93 -7.11
CA ARG A 9 10.94 8.82 -6.45
C ARG A 9 12.31 8.66 -7.09
N THR A 10 12.83 9.76 -7.64
CA THR A 10 14.18 9.80 -8.22
C THR A 10 15.11 10.54 -7.27
N LYS A 11 16.21 9.88 -6.89
CA LYS A 11 17.29 10.48 -6.10
C LYS A 11 18.30 11.10 -7.07
N TYR A 12 18.65 12.35 -6.83
CA TYR A 12 19.59 13.12 -7.64
C TYR A 12 20.86 13.39 -6.87
N ALA A 13 21.99 13.42 -7.57
CA ALA A 13 23.26 13.90 -7.05
C ALA A 13 23.30 15.44 -7.08
N THR A 14 24.30 16.02 -6.42
CA THR A 14 24.48 17.48 -6.32
C THR A 14 24.65 18.16 -7.68
N ASP A 15 25.14 17.41 -8.69
CA ASP A 15 25.30 17.88 -10.07
C ASP A 15 24.03 17.73 -10.93
N GLY A 16 22.93 17.25 -10.34
CA GLY A 16 21.67 17.00 -11.03
C GLY A 16 21.59 15.67 -11.77
N SER A 17 22.64 14.84 -11.74
CA SER A 17 22.58 13.49 -12.29
C SER A 17 21.68 12.57 -11.46
N ILE A 18 21.11 11.55 -12.10
CA ILE A 18 20.25 10.57 -11.43
C ILE A 18 21.13 9.55 -10.70
N ILE A 19 21.01 9.48 -9.38
CA ILE A 19 21.63 8.43 -8.55
C ILE A 19 20.81 7.14 -8.66
N SER A 20 19.51 7.25 -8.45
CA SER A 20 18.60 6.11 -8.51
C SER A 20 17.17 6.53 -8.76
N THR A 21 16.38 5.59 -9.24
CA THR A 21 14.93 5.72 -9.33
C THR A 21 14.34 4.56 -8.58
N VAL A 22 13.48 4.86 -7.61
CA VAL A 22 12.74 3.90 -6.82
C VAL A 22 11.24 4.20 -6.89
N TRP A 23 10.45 3.25 -6.43
CA TRP A 23 9.02 3.35 -6.34
C TRP A 23 8.59 3.12 -4.90
N ASP A 24 7.59 3.88 -4.46
CA ASP A 24 7.01 3.77 -3.14
C ASP A 24 5.52 3.53 -3.26
N VAL A 25 5.00 2.74 -2.34
CA VAL A 25 3.59 2.42 -2.19
C VAL A 25 3.11 3.11 -0.92
N TYR A 26 2.05 3.90 -1.05
CA TYR A 26 1.39 4.60 0.04
C TYR A 26 -0.02 4.08 0.22
N HIS A 27 -0.51 4.08 1.45
CA HIS A 27 -1.93 4.02 1.75
C HIS A 27 -2.61 5.33 1.34
N GLU A 28 -3.93 5.31 1.16
CA GLU A 28 -4.73 6.49 0.84
C GLU A 28 -4.56 7.63 1.87
N ASP A 29 -4.29 7.31 3.13
CA ASP A 29 -4.04 8.28 4.21
C ASP A 29 -2.64 8.90 4.19
N GLY A 30 -1.81 8.53 3.20
CA GLY A 30 -0.45 9.02 3.01
C GLY A 30 0.62 8.28 3.80
N ARG A 31 0.28 7.23 4.56
CA ARG A 31 1.29 6.37 5.20
C ARG A 31 2.03 5.56 4.16
N VAL A 32 3.34 5.38 4.36
CA VAL A 32 4.15 4.47 3.53
C VAL A 32 3.76 3.04 3.87
N ALA A 33 3.29 2.29 2.86
CA ALA A 33 3.09 0.85 2.94
C ALA A 33 4.39 0.12 2.63
N GLU A 34 5.09 0.54 1.57
CA GLU A 34 6.38 -0.03 1.12
C GLU A 34 7.21 1.03 0.41
N SER A 35 8.55 0.97 0.48
CA SER A 35 9.41 2.00 -0.10
C SER A 35 10.70 1.48 -0.71
N ASP A 36 11.35 2.31 -1.51
CA ASP A 36 12.64 2.02 -2.16
C ASP A 36 12.56 0.79 -3.11
N LEU A 37 11.40 0.55 -3.72
CA LEU A 37 11.21 -0.55 -4.67
C LEU A 37 11.95 -0.27 -5.98
N VAL A 38 12.72 -1.26 -6.42
CA VAL A 38 13.63 -1.13 -7.57
C VAL A 38 12.92 -1.04 -8.93
N SER A 39 11.64 -1.40 -9.00
CA SER A 39 10.87 -1.36 -10.25
C SER A 39 9.39 -1.07 -9.99
N LYS A 40 8.70 -0.64 -11.05
CA LYS A 40 7.26 -0.36 -10.98
C LYS A 40 6.46 -1.65 -10.80
N GLU A 41 6.92 -2.72 -11.46
CA GLU A 41 6.28 -4.03 -11.44
C GLU A 41 6.25 -4.57 -10.01
N LYS A 42 7.35 -4.44 -9.25
CA LYS A 42 7.38 -4.79 -7.83
C LYS A 42 6.40 -3.96 -7.01
N ALA A 43 6.27 -2.66 -7.29
CA ALA A 43 5.28 -1.83 -6.60
C ALA A 43 3.85 -2.27 -6.89
N GLN A 44 3.56 -2.71 -8.12
CA GLN A 44 2.25 -3.25 -8.49
C GLN A 44 1.98 -4.60 -7.80
N GLU A 45 2.95 -5.51 -7.80
CA GLU A 45 2.86 -6.80 -7.09
C GLU A 45 2.58 -6.59 -5.60
N MET A 46 3.23 -5.61 -4.96
CA MET A 46 2.99 -5.28 -3.56
C MET A 46 1.57 -4.75 -3.32
N VAL A 47 1.08 -3.87 -4.20
CA VAL A 47 -0.32 -3.37 -4.11
C VAL A 47 -1.31 -4.53 -4.22
N GLU A 48 -1.15 -5.43 -5.18
CA GLU A 48 -2.04 -6.60 -5.34
C GLU A 48 -2.01 -7.52 -4.11
N ALA A 49 -0.82 -7.73 -3.53
CA ALA A 49 -0.66 -8.51 -2.31
C ALA A 49 -1.38 -7.86 -1.11
N TYR A 50 -1.23 -6.54 -0.92
CA TYR A 50 -1.90 -5.83 0.16
C TYR A 50 -3.42 -5.79 -0.02
N GLU A 51 -3.92 -5.52 -1.22
CA GLU A 51 -5.36 -5.57 -1.52
C GLU A 51 -5.94 -6.96 -1.22
N THR A 52 -5.22 -8.02 -1.60
CA THR A 52 -5.63 -9.40 -1.29
C THR A 52 -5.68 -9.65 0.22
N MET A 53 -4.67 -9.18 0.96
CA MET A 53 -4.61 -9.31 2.42
C MET A 53 -5.74 -8.53 3.11
N ASP A 54 -6.04 -7.33 2.65
CA ASP A 54 -7.10 -6.49 3.21
C ASP A 54 -8.46 -7.16 3.02
N VAL A 55 -8.77 -7.65 1.81
CA VAL A 55 -9.99 -8.42 1.53
C VAL A 55 -10.08 -9.66 2.43
N LEU A 56 -8.98 -10.40 2.61
CA LEU A 56 -8.96 -11.56 3.50
C LEU A 56 -9.15 -11.19 4.97
N SER A 57 -8.70 -10.01 5.40
CA SER A 57 -8.87 -9.52 6.76
C SER A 57 -10.32 -9.13 7.04
N GLU A 58 -10.99 -8.50 6.07
CA GLU A 58 -12.41 -8.14 6.14
C GLU A 58 -13.30 -9.40 6.20
N LEU A 59 -12.96 -10.43 5.42
CA LEU A 59 -13.69 -11.71 5.41
C LEU A 59 -13.55 -12.51 6.72
N LYS A 60 -12.50 -12.28 7.51
CA LYS A 60 -12.25 -12.99 8.78
C LYS A 60 -12.97 -12.38 9.99
N LEU A 61 -13.58 -11.21 9.85
CA LEU A 61 -14.41 -10.63 10.90
C LEU A 61 -15.83 -11.21 10.79
N PRO A 62 -16.29 -12.08 11.70
CA PRO A 62 -17.72 -12.33 11.79
C PRO A 62 -18.39 -10.98 12.12
N PRO A 63 -19.56 -10.67 11.52
CA PRO A 63 -20.32 -9.52 11.97
C PRO A 63 -20.57 -9.71 13.45
N HIS A 64 -20.06 -8.78 14.27
CA HIS A 64 -20.39 -8.73 15.68
C HIS A 64 -21.90 -8.49 15.74
N HIS A 65 -22.68 -9.58 15.83
CA HIS A 65 -24.06 -9.54 16.24
C HIS A 65 -24.06 -8.95 17.64
N LYS A 66 -24.23 -7.63 17.72
CA LYS A 66 -24.86 -7.00 18.88
C LYS A 66 -26.30 -7.49 18.88
N SER A 67 -26.51 -8.73 19.32
CA SER A 67 -27.78 -9.10 19.92
C SER A 67 -27.82 -8.38 21.25
N ASP A 68 -28.35 -7.16 21.25
CA ASP A 68 -28.85 -6.54 22.46
C ASP A 68 -29.96 -7.43 23.00
N SER A 69 -29.57 -8.37 23.87
CA SER A 69 -30.47 -9.17 24.70
C SER A 69 -31.23 -8.23 25.60
N LYS A 70 -32.52 -8.07 25.32
CA LYS A 70 -33.49 -7.43 26.19
C LYS A 70 -34.09 -8.47 27.15
N PRO A 71 -34.05 -8.26 28.47
CA PRO A 71 -35.13 -8.66 29.36
C PRO A 71 -36.28 -7.65 29.33
#